data_AF-A0A7X7LF21-F1
#
_entry.id   AF-A0A7X7LF21-F1
#
_cell.length_a   1.000
_cell.length_b   1.000
_cell.length_c   1.000
_cell.angle_alpha   90.00
_cell.angle_beta   90.00
_cell.angle_gamma   90.00
#
_symmetry.space_group_name_H-M   'P 1'
#
loop_
_entity.id
_entity.type
_entity.pdbx_description
1 polymer ?
#
loop_
_entity_poly.entity_id
_entity_poly.type
_entity_poly.pdbx_seq_one_letter_code
_entity_poly.pdbx_strand_id
1 'polypeptide(L)'
;IFEISSSSANAGMGIQNIKEGTSQAVMAEIWVEGVNSPYYSELVYKNGRYHTKGFGMKAGNYTIERFLLLDGNGHIVMAAPEAGSALAAEVQTPVTFATVVSEKDKTTTIQIEVLDFSASSYQDFGFDWFAIACEICVFGDLCITGNPYYTEHFAGSLYENVPGGLQIDMAAIFKIYAYSGDSLLPGYPYSNESWLGVGQPLCFDYIAYPYMPEKSIELQLWILSPDGMGGFAYQPYYIFETNKSGKINLNTGGDGIIDFMVGDCVSGDVDLTLEWKVPIH
;
A
#
# COMPACT_ATOMS: atom_id res chain seq x y z
N ILE A 1 22.99 -4.74 22.34
CA ILE A 1 22.76 -3.47 23.07
C ILE A 1 22.83 -2.35 22.04
N PHE A 2 21.93 -1.38 22.11
CA PHE A 2 22.03 -0.16 21.32
C PHE A 2 22.58 0.94 22.23
N GLU A 3 23.62 1.62 21.78
CA GLU A 3 24.12 2.86 22.37
C GLU A 3 23.55 4.02 21.57
N ILE A 4 22.85 4.91 22.27
CA ILE A 4 22.00 5.92 21.66
C ILE A 4 22.69 7.28 21.76
N SER A 5 22.82 7.95 20.64
CA SER A 5 23.20 9.35 20.54
C SER A 5 22.09 10.16 19.87
N SER A 6 22.00 11.45 20.19
CA SER A 6 21.23 12.39 19.37
C SER A 6 22.21 13.29 18.64
N SER A 7 22.16 13.33 17.32
CA SER A 7 22.81 14.41 16.59
C SER A 7 21.95 15.66 16.75
N SER A 8 22.60 16.80 16.86
CA SER A 8 21.86 18.05 16.86
C SER A 8 22.78 19.13 16.36
N ALA A 9 22.31 19.86 15.34
CA ALA A 9 22.69 21.26 15.17
C ALA A 9 22.38 22.11 16.44
N ASN A 10 21.71 21.52 17.44
CA ASN A 10 21.52 21.98 18.83
C ASN A 10 22.15 21.04 19.88
N ALA A 11 23.40 20.59 19.68
CA ALA A 11 24.16 19.67 20.57
C ALA A 11 24.40 20.13 22.02
N GLY A 12 23.80 21.27 22.41
CA GLY A 12 23.73 21.70 23.80
C GLY A 12 22.48 21.27 24.57
N MET A 13 21.39 20.84 23.91
CA MET A 13 20.08 20.70 24.58
C MET A 13 19.34 19.37 24.41
N GLY A 14 19.55 18.59 23.34
CA GLY A 14 18.75 17.38 23.07
C GLY A 14 18.89 16.25 24.11
N ILE A 15 20.13 15.86 24.45
CA ILE A 15 20.36 14.80 25.46
C ILE A 15 20.27 15.35 26.90
N GLN A 16 20.58 16.63 27.10
CA GLN A 16 20.48 17.30 28.41
C GLN A 16 19.02 17.48 28.85
N ASN A 17 18.07 17.57 27.90
CA ASN A 17 16.64 17.71 28.19
C ASN A 17 15.90 16.40 28.46
N ILE A 18 16.58 15.24 28.47
CA ILE A 18 16.02 14.07 29.18
C ILE A 18 16.01 14.34 30.70
N LYS A 19 16.55 15.47 31.19
CA LYS A 19 16.45 15.87 32.60
C LYS A 19 15.37 16.90 32.95
N GLU A 20 14.86 17.76 32.06
CA GLU A 20 13.86 18.75 32.45
C GLU A 20 12.87 19.09 31.32
N GLY A 21 11.64 18.57 31.42
CA GLY A 21 10.44 19.22 30.85
C GLY A 21 9.80 18.59 29.61
N THR A 22 10.46 17.71 28.87
CA THR A 22 9.85 16.88 27.81
C THR A 22 9.72 15.44 28.30
N SER A 23 8.66 14.73 27.89
CA SER A 23 8.36 13.39 28.41
C SER A 23 9.58 12.46 28.26
N GLN A 24 10.17 12.07 29.38
CA GLN A 24 11.43 11.32 29.37
C GLN A 24 11.24 9.99 28.64
N ALA A 25 12.11 9.71 27.68
CA ALA A 25 12.19 8.39 27.09
C ALA A 25 12.51 7.37 28.18
N VAL A 26 11.71 6.32 28.30
CA VAL A 26 11.92 5.21 29.25
C VAL A 26 12.13 3.87 28.55
N MET A 27 11.74 3.77 27.29
CA MET A 27 11.74 2.53 26.53
C MET A 27 12.18 2.76 25.08
N ALA A 28 12.85 1.77 24.49
CA ALA A 28 13.09 1.68 23.07
C ALA A 28 12.18 0.62 22.44
N GLU A 29 11.65 0.92 21.26
CA GLU A 29 10.95 0.00 20.36
C GLU A 29 11.79 -0.20 19.09
N ILE A 30 12.09 -1.44 18.74
CA ILE A 30 13.09 -1.79 17.73
C ILE A 30 12.48 -2.78 16.74
N TRP A 31 12.42 -2.40 15.46
CA TRP A 31 11.93 -3.24 14.38
C TRP A 31 13.10 -3.85 13.60
N VAL A 32 12.99 -5.15 13.36
CA VAL A 32 14.00 -5.95 12.67
C VAL A 32 13.31 -6.66 11.51
N GLU A 33 13.89 -6.56 10.32
CA GLU A 33 13.37 -7.19 9.10
C GLU A 33 13.09 -8.69 9.32
N GLY A 34 11.92 -9.15 8.88
CA GLY A 34 11.50 -10.54 9.00
C GLY A 34 11.05 -10.98 10.40
N VAL A 35 10.93 -10.06 11.37
CA VAL A 35 10.35 -10.32 12.70
C VAL A 35 8.95 -9.72 12.80
N ASN A 36 7.96 -10.55 13.15
CA ASN A 36 6.54 -10.16 13.17
C ASN A 36 6.13 -9.20 14.32
N SER A 37 7.04 -8.88 15.24
CA SER A 37 6.78 -8.00 16.39
C SER A 37 8.04 -7.25 16.80
N PRO A 38 7.95 -5.98 17.21
CA PRO A 38 9.12 -5.23 17.64
C PRO A 38 9.69 -5.77 18.96
N TYR A 39 10.97 -5.50 19.18
CA TYR A 39 11.61 -5.70 20.47
C TYR A 39 11.44 -4.44 21.32
N TYR A 40 11.00 -4.63 22.56
CA TYR A 40 10.96 -3.59 23.58
C TYR A 40 12.13 -3.73 24.53
N SER A 41 12.80 -2.63 24.84
CA SER A 41 13.89 -2.62 25.81
C SER A 41 13.90 -1.36 26.66
N GLU A 42 14.01 -1.53 27.97
CA GLU A 42 14.20 -0.42 28.90
C GLU A 42 15.50 0.34 28.62
N LEU A 43 15.47 1.64 28.88
CA LEU A 43 16.63 2.51 28.75
C LEU A 43 17.43 2.58 30.06
N VAL A 44 18.75 2.53 29.93
CA VAL A 44 19.72 2.65 31.02
C VAL A 44 20.68 3.78 30.70
N TYR A 45 20.81 4.75 31.59
CA TYR A 45 21.79 5.82 31.44
C TYR A 45 23.13 5.42 32.07
N LYS A 46 24.19 5.35 31.28
CA LYS A 46 25.54 5.00 31.73
C LYS A 46 26.59 5.78 30.94
N ASN A 47 27.65 6.23 31.60
CA ASN A 47 28.78 6.93 30.96
C ASN A 47 28.36 8.14 30.09
N GLY A 48 27.30 8.84 30.48
CA GLY A 48 26.81 10.01 29.74
C GLY A 48 25.96 9.69 28.50
N ARG A 49 25.61 8.43 28.26
CA ARG A 49 24.80 7.99 27.12
C ARG A 49 23.66 7.06 27.57
N TYR A 50 22.59 7.05 26.78
CA TYR A 50 21.52 6.08 26.95
C TYR A 50 21.88 4.78 26.22
N HIS A 51 21.56 3.67 26.86
CA HIS A 51 21.72 2.34 26.32
C HIS A 51 20.42 1.57 26.48
N THR A 52 20.11 0.68 25.53
CA THR A 52 19.07 -0.32 25.77
C THR A 52 19.59 -1.41 26.70
N LYS A 53 18.72 -2.03 27.50
CA LYS A 53 19.06 -3.33 28.08
C LYS A 53 19.30 -4.34 26.96
N GLY A 54 20.30 -5.19 27.15
CA GLY A 54 20.59 -6.27 26.20
C GLY A 54 19.45 -7.26 26.14
N PHE A 55 19.03 -7.63 24.93
CA PHE A 55 18.10 -8.72 24.68
C PHE A 55 18.81 -9.80 23.86
N GLY A 56 18.43 -11.06 24.09
CA GLY A 56 19.06 -12.21 23.44
C GLY A 56 18.63 -12.34 21.98
N MET A 57 19.60 -12.35 21.07
CA MET A 57 19.40 -12.66 19.66
C MET A 57 20.28 -13.84 19.28
N LYS A 58 19.88 -14.60 18.25
CA LYS A 58 20.78 -15.61 17.66
C LYS A 58 21.92 -14.89 16.93
N ALA A 59 23.07 -15.54 16.81
CA ALA A 59 24.14 -15.01 15.97
C ALA A 59 23.66 -14.99 14.50
N GLY A 60 23.91 -13.89 13.79
CA GLY A 60 23.41 -13.71 12.43
C GLY A 60 23.48 -12.26 11.93
N ASN A 61 23.09 -12.10 10.67
CA ASN A 61 22.92 -10.80 10.04
C ASN A 61 21.47 -10.35 10.23
N TYR A 62 21.31 -9.09 10.59
CA TYR A 62 20.01 -8.48 10.84
C TYR A 62 19.94 -7.12 10.16
N THR A 63 18.74 -6.75 9.75
CA THR A 63 18.45 -5.42 9.22
C THR A 63 17.58 -4.71 10.25
N ILE A 64 18.02 -3.54 10.73
CA ILE A 64 17.22 -2.68 11.61
C ILE A 64 16.43 -1.73 10.71
N GLU A 65 15.10 -1.82 10.78
CA GLU A 65 14.18 -1.06 9.92
C GLU A 65 13.63 0.18 10.62
N ARG A 66 13.49 0.13 11.95
CA ARG A 66 12.95 1.24 12.74
C ARG A 66 13.49 1.20 14.16
N PHE A 67 13.73 2.39 14.73
CA PHE A 67 14.14 2.53 16.12
C PHE A 67 13.50 3.75 16.74
N LEU A 68 12.69 3.53 17.77
CA LEU A 68 11.89 4.56 18.44
C LEU A 68 12.24 4.62 19.91
N LEU A 69 12.19 5.82 20.48
CA LEU A 69 12.19 6.03 21.92
C LEU A 69 10.82 6.49 22.36
N LEU A 70 10.30 5.86 23.42
CA LEU A 70 8.96 6.05 23.93
C LEU A 70 8.99 6.60 25.36
N ASP A 71 8.02 7.47 25.70
CA ASP A 71 7.79 7.94 27.06
C ASP A 71 7.06 6.90 27.94
N GLY A 72 6.83 7.24 29.22
CA GLY A 72 6.13 6.37 30.16
C GLY A 72 4.65 6.08 29.84
N ASN A 73 4.07 6.80 28.89
CA ASN A 73 2.71 6.58 28.39
C ASN A 73 2.68 5.85 27.04
N GLY A 74 3.85 5.53 26.46
CA GLY A 74 3.99 4.88 25.17
C GLY A 74 3.98 5.84 23.96
N HIS A 75 4.10 7.15 24.16
CA HIS A 75 4.22 8.10 23.06
C HIS A 75 5.64 8.16 22.52
N ILE A 76 5.78 8.35 21.20
CA ILE A 76 7.08 8.51 20.55
C ILE A 76 7.64 9.90 20.88
N VAL A 77 8.86 9.92 21.39
CA VAL A 77 9.57 11.16 21.75
C VAL A 77 10.79 11.43 20.87
N MET A 78 11.46 10.37 20.42
CA MET A 78 12.56 10.45 19.47
C MET A 78 12.52 9.23 18.55
N ALA A 79 13.07 9.37 17.34
CA ALA A 79 13.14 8.29 16.37
C ALA A 79 14.42 8.39 15.52
N ALA A 80 14.90 7.26 15.01
CA ALA A 80 15.96 7.23 14.01
C ALA A 80 15.36 7.61 12.62
N PRO A 81 15.95 8.58 11.89
CA PRO A 81 15.48 8.94 10.55
C PRO A 81 15.56 7.79 9.55
N GLU A 82 14.64 7.78 8.58
CA GLU A 82 14.65 6.84 7.46
C GLU A 82 15.70 7.24 6.41
N ALA A 83 16.39 6.27 5.83
CA ALA A 83 17.43 6.45 4.85
C ALA A 83 16.83 7.02 3.57
N GLY A 84 17.39 8.13 3.10
CA GLY A 84 16.84 8.87 1.96
C GLY A 84 15.81 9.94 2.33
N SER A 85 15.38 10.03 3.59
CA SER A 85 14.57 11.16 4.08
C SER A 85 15.36 12.46 4.18
N ALA A 86 14.68 13.59 4.42
CA ALA A 86 15.35 14.87 4.62
C ALA A 86 16.18 14.88 5.91
N LEU A 87 15.69 14.26 6.98
CA LEU A 87 16.40 14.15 8.26
C LEU A 87 17.52 13.10 8.26
N ALA A 88 17.60 12.24 7.25
CA ALA A 88 18.70 11.30 7.10
C ALA A 88 20.07 11.98 7.04
N ALA A 89 20.13 13.21 6.51
CA ALA A 89 21.36 14.00 6.41
C ALA A 89 21.87 14.51 7.77
N GLU A 90 21.02 14.49 8.80
CA GLU A 90 21.37 14.95 10.14
C GLU A 90 22.03 13.85 10.98
N VAL A 91 22.04 12.59 10.51
CA VAL A 91 22.62 11.43 11.20
C VAL A 91 23.64 10.71 10.31
N GLN A 92 24.58 9.98 10.90
CA GLN A 92 25.54 9.17 10.14
C GLN A 92 24.94 7.83 9.72
N THR A 93 24.08 7.26 10.56
CA THR A 93 23.47 5.94 10.31
C THR A 93 21.94 6.03 10.43
N PRO A 94 21.23 6.46 9.37
CA PRO A 94 19.78 6.33 9.32
C PRO A 94 19.36 4.85 9.23
N VAL A 95 18.14 4.53 9.67
CA VAL A 95 17.50 3.23 9.37
C VAL A 95 16.97 3.27 7.94
N THR A 96 16.97 2.27 7.09
CA THR A 96 17.28 0.86 7.23
C THR A 96 18.78 0.57 7.13
N PHE A 97 19.36 -0.11 8.12
CA PHE A 97 20.78 -0.49 8.09
C PHE A 97 21.03 -1.94 8.53
N ALA A 98 22.08 -2.55 7.99
CA ALA A 98 22.50 -3.89 8.34
C ALA A 98 23.41 -3.90 9.56
N THR A 99 23.23 -4.90 10.43
CA THR A 99 24.06 -5.16 11.61
C THR A 99 24.32 -6.66 11.77
N VAL A 100 25.36 -6.99 12.52
CA VAL A 100 25.76 -8.38 12.77
C VAL A 100 25.76 -8.63 14.27
N VAL A 101 24.94 -9.59 14.72
CA VAL A 101 25.05 -10.12 16.08
C VAL A 101 26.12 -11.19 16.06
N SER A 102 27.24 -10.89 16.71
CA SER A 102 28.42 -11.76 16.78
C SER A 102 28.15 -13.02 17.63
N GLU A 103 29.18 -13.86 17.75
CA GLU A 103 29.15 -15.18 18.40
C GLU A 103 28.34 -15.27 19.70
N LYS A 104 27.84 -16.48 19.96
CA LYS A 104 27.14 -16.84 21.19
C LYS A 104 27.95 -16.39 22.43
N ASP A 105 27.26 -15.74 23.38
CA ASP A 105 27.78 -15.26 24.67
C ASP A 105 28.63 -13.96 24.63
N LYS A 106 28.68 -13.24 23.51
CA LYS A 106 29.24 -11.88 23.45
C LYS A 106 28.16 -10.81 23.29
N THR A 107 28.33 -9.70 24.00
CA THR A 107 27.47 -8.52 23.83
C THR A 107 27.96 -7.72 22.64
N THR A 108 27.13 -7.61 21.60
CA THR A 108 27.35 -6.68 20.50
C THR A 108 26.72 -5.33 20.84
N THR A 109 27.48 -4.24 20.68
CA THR A 109 26.99 -2.86 20.83
C THR A 109 26.85 -2.24 19.46
N ILE A 110 25.65 -1.72 19.18
CA ILE A 110 25.29 -1.06 17.92
C ILE A 110 25.08 0.42 18.24
N GLN A 111 25.71 1.32 17.48
CA GLN A 111 25.48 2.76 17.61
C GLN A 111 24.22 3.13 16.84
N ILE A 112 23.39 3.98 17.42
CA ILE A 112 22.21 4.51 16.74
C ILE A 112 21.99 5.98 17.07
N GLU A 113 21.61 6.74 16.05
CA GLU A 113 21.33 8.16 16.17
C GLU A 113 19.83 8.41 16.04
N VAL A 114 19.29 9.22 16.95
CA VAL A 114 17.88 9.60 16.99
C VAL A 114 17.73 11.12 17.00
N LEU A 115 16.62 11.61 16.46
CA LEU A 115 16.23 13.02 16.52
C LEU A 115 14.90 13.16 17.27
N ASP A 116 14.59 14.37 17.73
CA ASP A 116 13.29 14.69 18.32
C ASP A 116 12.17 14.36 17.34
N PHE A 117 11.21 13.55 17.80
CA PHE A 117 10.08 13.17 16.96
C PHE A 117 9.07 14.31 16.89
N SER A 118 8.72 14.71 15.67
CA SER A 118 7.58 15.59 15.41
C SER A 118 6.57 14.87 14.53
N ALA A 119 5.31 14.93 14.95
CA ALA A 119 4.19 14.44 14.15
C ALA A 119 4.06 15.21 12.81
N SER A 120 4.71 16.36 12.62
CA SER A 120 4.72 17.08 11.33
C SER A 120 5.77 16.56 10.34
N SER A 121 6.77 15.81 10.82
CA SER A 121 7.88 15.26 10.02
C SER A 121 7.96 13.74 10.17
N TYR A 122 6.83 13.10 10.48
CA TYR A 122 6.76 11.66 10.77
C TYR A 122 7.28 10.80 9.59
N GLN A 123 7.13 11.28 8.36
CA GLN A 123 7.63 10.62 7.15
C GLN A 123 9.15 10.51 7.13
N ASP A 124 9.85 11.50 7.68
CA ASP A 124 11.31 11.47 7.75
C ASP A 124 11.85 10.39 8.71
N PHE A 125 10.96 9.78 9.50
CA PHE A 125 11.26 8.68 10.43
C PHE A 125 10.68 7.34 9.96
N GLY A 126 10.24 7.23 8.71
CA GLY A 126 9.69 5.98 8.16
C GLY A 126 8.36 5.56 8.78
N PHE A 127 7.58 6.55 9.23
CA PHE A 127 6.18 6.35 9.59
C PHE A 127 5.25 6.69 8.43
N ASP A 128 4.21 5.88 8.29
CA ASP A 128 3.14 6.05 7.32
C ASP A 128 1.87 6.49 8.08
N TRP A 129 1.71 7.78 8.36
CA TRP A 129 0.60 8.28 9.21
C TRP A 129 -0.80 8.21 8.55
N PHE A 130 -0.94 7.80 7.27
CA PHE A 130 -2.26 7.56 6.68
C PHE A 130 -2.21 6.72 5.41
N ALA A 131 -2.45 5.43 5.56
CA ALA A 131 -3.22 4.67 4.58
C ALA A 131 -4.67 5.18 4.64
N ILE A 132 -5.23 5.64 3.52
CA ILE A 132 -6.63 6.06 3.45
C ILE A 132 -7.42 4.91 2.86
N ALA A 133 -8.43 4.41 3.58
CA ALA A 133 -9.44 3.54 2.99
C ALA A 133 -10.30 4.35 2.03
N CYS A 134 -10.38 3.92 0.78
CA CYS A 134 -11.22 4.49 -0.26
C CYS A 134 -12.18 3.41 -0.74
N GLU A 135 -13.46 3.73 -0.79
CA GLU A 135 -14.46 2.90 -1.46
C GLU A 135 -14.54 3.32 -2.93
N ILE A 136 -14.71 2.34 -3.82
CA ILE A 136 -15.06 2.60 -5.21
C ILE A 136 -16.11 1.63 -5.70
N CYS A 137 -17.02 2.13 -6.54
CA CYS A 137 -18.04 1.37 -7.23
C CYS A 137 -17.78 1.40 -8.73
N VAL A 138 -17.87 0.25 -9.39
CA VAL A 138 -17.71 0.12 -10.84
C VAL A 138 -18.94 -0.57 -11.43
N PHE A 139 -19.46 -0.04 -12.51
CA PHE A 139 -20.52 -0.64 -13.32
C PHE A 139 -20.12 -0.55 -14.80
N GLY A 140 -20.66 -1.43 -15.62
CA GLY A 140 -20.44 -1.29 -17.05
C GLY A 140 -21.16 -2.30 -17.89
N ASP A 141 -21.22 -1.99 -19.18
CA ASP A 141 -22.00 -2.71 -20.18
C ASP A 141 -21.15 -3.12 -21.38
N LEU A 142 -21.58 -4.19 -22.05
CA LEU A 142 -21.06 -4.70 -23.30
C LEU A 142 -22.02 -4.34 -24.43
N CYS A 143 -21.55 -3.47 -25.30
CA CYS A 143 -22.24 -3.14 -26.53
C CYS A 143 -21.84 -4.08 -27.67
N ILE A 144 -22.79 -4.91 -28.12
CA ILE A 144 -22.58 -5.89 -29.18
C ILE A 144 -23.39 -5.48 -30.42
N THR A 145 -22.82 -4.63 -31.28
CA THR A 145 -23.50 -4.04 -32.46
C THR A 145 -23.14 -4.66 -33.81
N GLY A 146 -22.30 -5.69 -33.85
CA GLY A 146 -21.99 -6.43 -35.09
C GLY A 146 -20.62 -6.16 -35.70
N ASN A 147 -19.72 -5.47 -35.02
CA ASN A 147 -18.28 -5.48 -35.35
C ASN A 147 -17.48 -5.07 -34.11
N PRO A 148 -16.53 -5.87 -33.61
CA PRO A 148 -16.09 -7.20 -34.08
C PRO A 148 -17.03 -8.34 -33.65
N TYR A 149 -17.95 -8.11 -32.72
CA TYR A 149 -18.80 -9.17 -32.18
C TYR A 149 -20.29 -8.97 -32.45
N TYR A 150 -20.96 -10.10 -32.62
CA TYR A 150 -22.40 -10.27 -32.72
C TYR A 150 -22.88 -11.07 -31.50
N THR A 151 -24.17 -10.99 -31.16
CA THR A 151 -24.73 -11.68 -29.99
C THR A 151 -24.51 -13.20 -30.04
N GLU A 152 -24.53 -13.80 -31.25
CA GLU A 152 -24.20 -15.22 -31.48
C GLU A 152 -22.78 -15.62 -31.06
N HIS A 153 -21.82 -14.69 -31.03
CA HIS A 153 -20.47 -14.95 -30.52
C HIS A 153 -20.42 -15.13 -29.01
N PHE A 154 -21.51 -14.79 -28.30
CA PHE A 154 -21.67 -14.96 -26.85
C PHE A 154 -22.45 -16.22 -26.48
N ALA A 155 -22.83 -17.04 -27.46
CA ALA A 155 -23.44 -18.34 -27.21
C ALA A 155 -22.51 -19.25 -26.40
N GLY A 156 -23.08 -19.97 -25.43
CA GLY A 156 -22.36 -20.84 -24.48
C GLY A 156 -21.55 -20.10 -23.40
N SER A 157 -21.68 -18.78 -23.29
CA SER A 157 -21.00 -17.99 -22.25
C SER A 157 -21.87 -17.77 -21.02
N LEU A 158 -21.29 -17.22 -19.94
CA LEU A 158 -22.05 -16.82 -18.76
C LEU A 158 -23.12 -15.76 -19.09
N TYR A 159 -22.96 -15.01 -20.18
CA TYR A 159 -23.93 -14.00 -20.60
C TYR A 159 -25.29 -14.60 -21.02
N GLU A 160 -25.36 -15.89 -21.37
CA GLU A 160 -26.64 -16.55 -21.64
C GLU A 160 -27.57 -16.60 -20.41
N ASN A 161 -26.98 -16.52 -19.21
CA ASN A 161 -27.73 -16.60 -17.95
C ASN A 161 -28.22 -15.22 -17.46
N VAL A 162 -27.84 -14.14 -18.14
CA VAL A 162 -28.29 -12.78 -17.81
C VAL A 162 -29.80 -12.69 -18.03
N PRO A 163 -30.58 -12.00 -17.17
CA PRO A 163 -31.99 -11.75 -17.41
C PRO A 163 -32.25 -11.12 -18.79
N GLY A 164 -33.04 -11.80 -19.62
CA GLY A 164 -33.28 -11.40 -21.03
C GLY A 164 -32.47 -12.22 -22.04
N GLY A 165 -31.47 -12.98 -21.58
CA GLY A 165 -30.59 -13.77 -22.43
C GLY A 165 -29.60 -12.90 -23.21
N LEU A 166 -29.05 -13.47 -24.28
CA LEU A 166 -28.12 -12.75 -25.16
C LEU A 166 -28.85 -11.64 -25.90
N GLN A 167 -28.42 -10.40 -25.66
CA GLN A 167 -29.00 -9.21 -26.26
C GLN A 167 -27.92 -8.18 -26.57
N ILE A 168 -28.30 -7.16 -27.35
CA ILE A 168 -27.50 -5.96 -27.49
C ILE A 168 -27.55 -5.25 -26.13
N ASP A 169 -26.41 -4.72 -25.67
CA ASP A 169 -26.31 -3.97 -24.42
C ASP A 169 -26.56 -4.87 -23.19
N MET A 170 -25.54 -5.65 -22.82
CA MET A 170 -25.57 -6.53 -21.65
C MET A 170 -24.64 -6.03 -20.57
N ALA A 171 -25.06 -6.11 -19.31
CA ALA A 171 -24.18 -5.84 -18.18
C ALA A 171 -22.88 -6.67 -18.30
N ALA A 172 -21.74 -6.01 -18.15
CA ALA A 172 -20.43 -6.63 -18.23
C ALA A 172 -20.18 -7.52 -17.00
N ILE A 173 -19.67 -8.72 -17.24
CA ILE A 173 -19.16 -9.60 -16.17
C ILE A 173 -17.66 -9.37 -16.08
N PHE A 174 -17.18 -8.90 -14.94
CA PHE A 174 -15.79 -8.45 -14.79
C PHE A 174 -15.22 -8.72 -13.40
N LYS A 175 -13.90 -8.59 -13.33
CA LYS A 175 -13.07 -8.69 -12.14
C LYS A 175 -12.22 -7.44 -11.99
N ILE A 176 -12.01 -7.01 -10.76
CA ILE A 176 -10.98 -6.03 -10.43
C ILE A 176 -9.86 -6.73 -9.69
N TYR A 177 -8.64 -6.60 -10.21
CA TYR A 177 -7.41 -7.06 -9.56
C TYR A 177 -6.67 -5.86 -8.98
N ALA A 178 -5.99 -6.05 -7.86
CA ALA A 178 -5.13 -5.03 -7.27
C ALA A 178 -3.72 -5.55 -7.08
N TYR A 179 -2.73 -4.79 -7.52
CA TYR A 179 -1.33 -5.14 -7.44
C TYR A 179 -0.53 -4.08 -6.67
N SER A 180 0.50 -4.52 -5.97
CA SER A 180 1.56 -3.67 -5.44
C SER A 180 2.86 -4.10 -6.11
N GLY A 181 3.36 -3.29 -7.04
CA GLY A 181 4.37 -3.75 -8.01
C GLY A 181 3.84 -4.97 -8.78
N ASP A 182 4.62 -6.05 -8.84
CA ASP A 182 4.23 -7.28 -9.55
C ASP A 182 3.39 -8.25 -8.71
N SER A 183 3.10 -7.92 -7.45
CA SER A 183 2.44 -8.83 -6.50
C SER A 183 0.94 -8.57 -6.41
N LEU A 184 0.12 -9.59 -6.64
CA LEU A 184 -1.32 -9.54 -6.41
C LEU A 184 -1.60 -9.37 -4.91
N LEU A 185 -2.46 -8.42 -4.57
CA LEU A 185 -2.84 -8.15 -3.19
C LEU A 185 -3.81 -9.23 -2.65
N PRO A 186 -3.68 -9.61 -1.36
CA PRO A 186 -4.62 -10.52 -0.71
C PRO A 186 -6.07 -9.99 -0.79
N GLY A 187 -7.03 -10.89 -0.99
CA GLY A 187 -8.46 -10.55 -1.08
C GLY A 187 -8.95 -10.19 -2.49
N TYR A 188 -8.04 -10.02 -3.45
CA TYR A 188 -8.38 -9.81 -4.86
C TYR A 188 -8.33 -11.13 -5.66
N PRO A 189 -9.07 -11.22 -6.79
CA PRO A 189 -9.91 -10.17 -7.37
C PRO A 189 -11.30 -10.06 -6.71
N TYR A 190 -11.88 -8.85 -6.75
CA TYR A 190 -13.32 -8.67 -6.61
C TYR A 190 -14.02 -9.01 -7.93
N SER A 191 -15.25 -9.52 -7.87
CA SER A 191 -15.99 -9.99 -9.06
C SER A 191 -17.49 -9.76 -8.91
N ASN A 192 -18.15 -9.37 -10.00
CA ASN A 192 -19.61 -9.27 -10.08
C ASN A 192 -20.29 -10.52 -10.67
N GLU A 193 -19.51 -11.56 -10.97
CA GLU A 193 -19.97 -12.80 -11.62
C GLU A 193 -21.17 -13.45 -10.90
N SER A 194 -21.23 -13.36 -9.57
CA SER A 194 -22.30 -13.99 -8.79
C SER A 194 -23.70 -13.38 -8.99
N TRP A 195 -23.79 -12.15 -9.52
CA TRP A 195 -25.05 -11.52 -9.96
C TRP A 195 -25.03 -11.16 -11.45
N LEU A 196 -24.07 -11.71 -12.20
CA LEU A 196 -23.91 -11.52 -13.65
C LEU A 196 -23.83 -10.04 -14.07
N GLY A 197 -23.36 -9.17 -13.17
CA GLY A 197 -23.29 -7.72 -13.39
C GLY A 197 -24.63 -6.98 -13.37
N VAL A 198 -25.77 -7.64 -13.17
CA VAL A 198 -27.10 -6.99 -13.27
C VAL A 198 -27.58 -6.41 -11.95
N GLY A 199 -28.11 -5.19 -12.00
CA GLY A 199 -28.93 -4.58 -10.95
C GLY A 199 -28.16 -3.90 -9.81
N GLN A 200 -26.83 -4.00 -9.77
CA GLN A 200 -25.99 -3.28 -8.81
C GLN A 200 -24.53 -3.16 -9.29
N PRO A 201 -23.84 -2.05 -8.96
CA PRO A 201 -22.41 -1.90 -9.18
C PRO A 201 -21.58 -2.84 -8.30
N LEU A 202 -20.35 -3.14 -8.73
CA LEU A 202 -19.34 -3.79 -7.89
C LEU A 202 -18.63 -2.74 -7.05
N CYS A 203 -18.99 -2.65 -5.78
CA CYS A 203 -18.32 -1.76 -4.81
C CYS A 203 -17.31 -2.53 -3.97
N PHE A 204 -16.13 -1.96 -3.77
CA PHE A 204 -15.07 -2.53 -2.94
C PHE A 204 -14.15 -1.44 -2.37
N ASP A 205 -13.51 -1.77 -1.24
CA ASP A 205 -12.52 -0.90 -0.63
C ASP A 205 -11.12 -1.17 -1.17
N TYR A 206 -10.31 -0.12 -1.27
CA TYR A 206 -8.88 -0.20 -1.50
C TYR A 206 -8.14 0.83 -0.66
N ILE A 207 -6.83 0.63 -0.49
CA ILE A 207 -5.99 1.53 0.30
C ILE A 207 -5.22 2.47 -0.60
N ALA A 208 -5.37 3.78 -0.39
CA ALA A 208 -4.57 4.80 -1.05
C ALA A 208 -3.41 5.25 -0.16
N TYR A 209 -2.22 5.41 -0.76
CA TYR A 209 -1.00 5.90 -0.12
C TYR A 209 -0.60 7.28 -0.65
N PRO A 210 -1.19 8.38 -0.13
CA PRO A 210 -1.13 9.69 -0.78
C PRO A 210 0.22 10.40 -0.84
N TYR A 211 1.26 9.82 -0.25
CA TYR A 211 2.58 10.42 -0.19
C TYR A 211 3.71 9.40 -0.40
N MET A 212 3.38 8.21 -0.91
CA MET A 212 4.30 7.09 -1.14
C MET A 212 3.99 6.46 -2.50
N PRO A 213 4.34 7.13 -3.61
CA PRO A 213 4.04 6.63 -4.96
C PRO A 213 4.66 5.25 -5.24
N GLU A 214 5.73 4.87 -4.55
CA GLU A 214 6.34 3.55 -4.58
C GLU A 214 5.48 2.44 -3.93
N LYS A 215 4.54 2.81 -3.05
CA LYS A 215 3.51 1.91 -2.49
C LYS A 215 2.17 2.03 -3.24
N SER A 216 2.18 2.62 -4.44
CA SER A 216 0.96 2.75 -5.24
C SER A 216 0.35 1.37 -5.52
N ILE A 217 -0.97 1.33 -5.37
CA ILE A 217 -1.75 0.16 -5.75
C ILE A 217 -2.21 0.37 -7.19
N GLU A 218 -1.94 -0.60 -8.04
CA GLU A 218 -2.46 -0.65 -9.40
C GLU A 218 -3.75 -1.45 -9.41
N LEU A 219 -4.85 -0.82 -9.82
CA LEU A 219 -6.14 -1.49 -10.00
C LEU A 219 -6.34 -1.79 -11.48
N GLN A 220 -6.64 -3.03 -11.81
CA GLN A 220 -6.84 -3.49 -13.18
C GLN A 220 -8.27 -4.02 -13.36
N LEU A 221 -8.98 -3.49 -14.36
CA LEU A 221 -10.26 -4.00 -14.83
C LEU A 221 -10.04 -5.14 -15.82
N TRP A 222 -10.60 -6.31 -15.51
CA TRP A 222 -10.57 -7.49 -16.35
C TRP A 222 -11.98 -7.95 -16.70
N ILE A 223 -12.32 -7.99 -17.99
CA ILE A 223 -13.68 -8.28 -18.45
C ILE A 223 -13.73 -9.69 -19.05
N LEU A 224 -14.78 -10.44 -18.74
CA LEU A 224 -15.07 -11.72 -19.39
C LEU A 224 -15.49 -11.44 -20.84
N SER A 225 -14.61 -11.72 -21.79
CA SER A 225 -14.85 -11.49 -23.22
C SER A 225 -14.36 -12.67 -24.06
N PRO A 226 -14.75 -12.74 -25.35
CA PRO A 226 -14.26 -13.79 -26.25
C PRO A 226 -12.73 -13.85 -26.29
N ASP A 227 -12.16 -15.06 -26.19
CA ASP A 227 -10.70 -15.28 -26.15
C ASP A 227 -10.03 -15.42 -27.51
N GLY A 228 -10.81 -15.39 -28.60
CA GLY A 228 -10.33 -15.58 -29.96
C GLY A 228 -10.02 -17.02 -30.35
N MET A 229 -10.15 -17.96 -29.42
CA MET A 229 -9.99 -19.40 -29.64
C MET A 229 -11.34 -20.15 -29.59
N GLY A 230 -12.45 -19.40 -29.63
CA GLY A 230 -13.80 -19.94 -29.53
C GLY A 230 -14.29 -20.14 -28.09
N GLY A 231 -13.58 -19.59 -27.10
CA GLY A 231 -13.96 -19.59 -25.70
C GLY A 231 -14.12 -18.18 -25.12
N PHE A 232 -14.23 -18.13 -23.81
CA PHE A 232 -14.33 -16.90 -23.02
C PHE A 232 -13.26 -16.91 -21.92
N ALA A 233 -12.61 -15.76 -21.73
CA ALA A 233 -11.64 -15.57 -20.66
C ALA A 233 -11.78 -14.15 -20.10
N TYR A 234 -11.41 -14.01 -18.83
CA TYR A 234 -11.17 -12.69 -18.27
C TYR A 234 -9.91 -12.12 -18.92
N GLN A 235 -10.03 -10.96 -19.56
CA GLN A 235 -8.93 -10.28 -20.22
C GLN A 235 -8.74 -8.89 -19.59
N PRO A 236 -7.51 -8.37 -19.48
CA PRO A 236 -7.29 -7.02 -18.96
C PRO A 236 -7.86 -6.03 -19.96
N TYR A 237 -8.65 -5.03 -19.55
CA TYR A 237 -9.13 -3.98 -20.44
C TYR A 237 -8.59 -2.61 -20.06
N TYR A 238 -8.43 -2.34 -18.77
CA TYR A 238 -8.04 -1.02 -18.30
C TYR A 238 -7.24 -1.09 -17.01
N ILE A 239 -6.33 -0.15 -16.84
CA ILE A 239 -5.58 0.08 -15.60
C ILE A 239 -6.03 1.45 -15.09
N PHE A 240 -6.58 1.50 -13.88
CA PHE A 240 -7.03 2.76 -13.30
C PHE A 240 -5.82 3.60 -12.89
N GLU A 241 -5.71 4.78 -13.48
CA GLU A 241 -4.71 5.76 -13.06
C GLU A 241 -5.06 6.28 -11.66
N THR A 242 -4.05 6.46 -10.82
CA THR A 242 -4.20 7.14 -9.53
C THR A 242 -3.47 8.48 -9.55
N ASN A 243 -4.02 9.46 -8.84
CA ASN A 243 -3.35 10.74 -8.66
C ASN A 243 -2.21 10.61 -7.63
N LYS A 244 -1.47 11.70 -7.41
CA LYS A 244 -0.38 11.73 -6.42
C LYS A 244 -0.81 11.33 -5.00
N SER A 245 -2.11 11.43 -4.71
CA SER A 245 -2.72 11.02 -3.44
C SER A 245 -3.18 9.54 -3.43
N GLY A 246 -2.82 8.73 -4.42
CA GLY A 246 -3.21 7.32 -4.53
C GLY A 246 -4.71 7.11 -4.78
N LYS A 247 -5.48 8.18 -4.99
CA LYS A 247 -6.91 8.11 -5.33
C LYS A 247 -7.06 7.91 -6.82
N ILE A 248 -8.05 7.12 -7.24
CA ILE A 248 -8.36 6.95 -8.66
C ILE A 248 -8.61 8.34 -9.29
N ASN A 249 -7.93 8.58 -10.40
CA ASN A 249 -7.94 9.81 -11.15
C ASN A 249 -8.83 9.66 -12.38
N LEU A 250 -10.08 9.28 -12.14
CA LEU A 250 -11.13 9.20 -13.15
C LEU A 250 -12.31 10.02 -12.67
N ASN A 251 -12.91 10.80 -13.57
CA ASN A 251 -14.15 11.53 -13.27
C ASN A 251 -15.31 10.55 -13.35
N THR A 252 -16.00 10.33 -12.23
CA THR A 252 -17.16 9.43 -12.08
C THR A 252 -18.49 10.17 -12.22
N GLY A 253 -18.51 11.22 -13.04
CA GLY A 253 -19.61 12.17 -13.10
C GLY A 253 -20.05 12.67 -11.70
N GLY A 254 -21.35 12.57 -11.43
CA GLY A 254 -21.99 13.08 -10.20
C GLY A 254 -22.45 12.02 -9.21
N ASP A 255 -22.43 10.74 -9.56
CA ASP A 255 -22.98 9.65 -8.74
C ASP A 255 -21.91 8.81 -8.02
N GLY A 256 -20.63 8.98 -8.38
CA GLY A 256 -19.52 8.31 -7.71
C GLY A 256 -19.31 6.86 -8.14
N ILE A 257 -19.98 6.41 -9.20
CA ILE A 257 -19.79 5.10 -9.82
C ILE A 257 -18.91 5.32 -11.05
N ILE A 258 -17.94 4.44 -11.30
CA ILE A 258 -17.28 4.39 -12.60
C ILE A 258 -18.18 3.60 -13.55
N ASP A 259 -18.76 4.27 -14.52
CA ASP A 259 -19.53 3.66 -15.61
C ASP A 259 -18.65 3.46 -16.84
N PHE A 260 -18.39 2.20 -17.20
CA PHE A 260 -17.67 1.86 -18.42
C PHE A 260 -18.57 1.19 -19.48
N MET A 261 -18.17 1.33 -20.73
CA MET A 261 -18.83 0.63 -21.85
C MET A 261 -17.78 0.02 -22.77
N VAL A 262 -17.95 -1.23 -23.16
CA VAL A 262 -17.16 -1.85 -24.23
C VAL A 262 -17.94 -1.81 -25.53
N GLY A 263 -17.40 -1.14 -26.56
CA GLY A 263 -18.12 -0.89 -27.82
C GLY A 263 -18.92 0.42 -27.81
N ASP A 264 -19.89 0.55 -28.72
CA ASP A 264 -20.59 1.82 -28.99
C ASP A 264 -22.09 1.63 -29.28
N CYS A 265 -22.91 1.53 -28.23
CA CYS A 265 -24.37 1.28 -28.33
C CYS A 265 -25.19 2.44 -27.79
N VAL A 266 -24.62 3.21 -26.87
CA VAL A 266 -25.35 4.25 -26.14
C VAL A 266 -24.59 5.55 -26.30
N SER A 267 -25.30 6.58 -26.75
CA SER A 267 -24.78 7.95 -26.90
C SER A 267 -24.84 8.73 -25.57
N GLY A 268 -24.68 8.05 -24.44
CA GLY A 268 -24.77 8.60 -23.10
C GLY A 268 -23.42 8.99 -22.49
N ASP A 269 -23.48 9.75 -21.39
CA ASP A 269 -22.32 10.10 -20.57
C ASP A 269 -21.84 8.86 -19.80
N VAL A 270 -21.00 8.03 -20.42
CA VAL A 270 -20.20 7.00 -19.73
C VAL A 270 -18.85 7.62 -19.34
N ASP A 271 -18.30 7.22 -18.18
CA ASP A 271 -17.01 7.73 -17.72
C ASP A 271 -15.84 7.16 -18.54
N LEU A 272 -16.01 5.92 -19.04
CA LEU A 272 -14.96 5.17 -19.72
C LEU A 272 -15.50 4.36 -20.91
N THR A 273 -15.21 4.80 -22.13
CA THR A 273 -15.44 3.98 -23.33
C THR A 273 -14.21 3.13 -23.64
N LEU A 274 -14.41 1.83 -23.79
CA LEU A 274 -13.40 0.81 -24.05
C LEU A 274 -13.66 0.17 -25.42
N GLU A 275 -12.59 -0.10 -26.16
CA GLU A 275 -12.70 -0.83 -27.41
C GLU A 275 -12.73 -2.34 -27.19
N TRP A 276 -13.44 -3.05 -28.06
CA TRP A 276 -13.39 -4.50 -28.10
C TRP A 276 -11.97 -4.99 -28.39
N LYS A 277 -11.46 -5.90 -27.55
CA LYS A 277 -10.22 -6.61 -27.86
C LYS A 277 -10.47 -7.60 -28.98
N VAL A 278 -9.95 -7.31 -30.17
CA VAL A 278 -9.98 -8.24 -31.29
C VAL A 278 -8.77 -9.17 -31.21
N PRO A 279 -8.95 -10.49 -31.27
CA PRO A 279 -7.83 -11.41 -31.40
C PRO A 279 -7.07 -11.12 -32.68
N ILE A 280 -5.75 -10.91 -32.56
CA ILE A 280 -4.87 -10.88 -33.74
C ILE A 280 -4.67 -12.34 -34.16
N HIS A 281 -5.17 -12.70 -35.34
CA HIS A 281 -4.95 -14.01 -35.96
C HIS A 281 -3.49 -14.22 -36.37
#